data_AF-A0A7W0MT36-F1
#
_entry.id   AF-A0A7W0MT36-F1
#
_cell.length_a   1.000
_cell.length_b   1.000
_cell.length_c   1.000
_cell.angle_alpha   90.00
_cell.angle_beta   90.00
_cell.angle_gamma   90.00
#
_symmetry.space_group_name_H-M   'P 1'
#
loop_
_entity.id
_entity.type
_entity.pdbx_description
1 polymer ?
#
loop_
_entity_poly.entity_id
_entity_poly.type
_entity_poly.pdbx_seq_one_letter_code
_entity_poly.pdbx_strand_id
1 'polypeptide(L)'
;MGFTSRKIRRGRVCLLALAGTAALVAGVTPAAMAATISGDATNPNFFADPGEVNNLRITQTGNDVIFDDDDGLTNVNPACDANGNGDVVCSLASDATIRIILGDRDDSTTLTNVTRRTEQFGGEGNDALRGGTVDDFLDGGEGNDGLAGGTGDDFLDGGIGFDVLDAGAGDDNLDPGPTQNGVADGSDILSGGSGIDGAFVSDDGPNFSSHNVSLDGVANDGIAGEGDNYGGDIENLSAFSSAPQVLTGSAGNNIISSDSGDDVLTGGAGNDLLSSGGGNDTLQARDGFADTVFCGDGNDTAVVDTLDLVSDTCENVQRADVGNANDDKAPVVNFVTPGPNEIISGTVPTAVTLTATDDKGVAGVVLIDDGVVVGSDNTAPYVINYQPDSDDVGANTLIAQAIDTLGQAGTALRNVRVGRITPRGLRVSVRPTRDRTNPYRFTTSGTLLLRPNVRRALGCDGIVSVQIKRGRKTVSNRRVQLSRTCTFRSRVTFRNRGRLGSGRLRVLTRFAGNRVLARAPTVTRNVRAGR
;
A
#
# COMPACT_ATOMS: atom_id res chain seq x y z
N MET A 1 -11.16 -10.48 27.40
CA MET A 1 -12.13 -11.39 28.05
C MET A 1 -11.55 -12.78 27.94
N GLY A 2 -11.17 -13.38 29.06
CA GLY A 2 -10.24 -14.52 29.08
C GLY A 2 -10.86 -15.83 28.61
N PHE A 3 -10.21 -16.47 27.63
CA PHE A 3 -10.33 -17.89 27.35
C PHE A 3 -9.30 -18.63 28.20
N THR A 4 -9.77 -19.37 29.19
CA THR A 4 -8.94 -20.35 29.91
C THR A 4 -8.89 -21.63 29.09
N SER A 5 -7.78 -21.87 28.40
CA SER A 5 -7.51 -23.15 27.73
C SER A 5 -7.29 -24.24 28.78
N ARG A 6 -8.07 -25.33 28.70
CA ARG A 6 -7.87 -26.53 29.52
C ARG A 6 -6.71 -27.31 28.92
N LYS A 7 -5.58 -27.33 29.61
CA LYS A 7 -4.50 -28.32 29.41
C LYS A 7 -5.10 -29.74 29.43
N ILE A 8 -5.11 -30.41 28.27
CA ILE A 8 -5.31 -31.85 28.19
C ILE A 8 -4.02 -32.50 28.70
N ARG A 9 -4.03 -32.93 29.95
CA ARG A 9 -2.95 -33.76 30.49
C ARG A 9 -3.06 -35.14 29.83
N ARG A 10 -2.07 -35.51 29.00
CA ARG A 10 -1.85 -36.89 28.55
C ARG A 10 -1.84 -37.81 29.78
N GLY A 11 -2.92 -38.58 29.94
CA GLY A 11 -3.06 -39.54 31.03
C GLY A 11 -2.19 -40.75 30.72
N ARG A 12 -1.16 -40.99 31.53
CA ARG A 12 -0.38 -42.23 31.51
C ARG A 12 -1.33 -43.43 31.65
N VAL A 13 -1.53 -44.18 30.56
CA VAL A 13 -2.13 -45.51 30.59
C VAL A 13 -1.14 -46.44 31.28
N CYS A 14 -1.52 -46.93 32.46
CA CYS A 14 -0.74 -47.85 33.26
C CYS A 14 -0.84 -49.24 32.62
N LEU A 15 0.20 -49.65 31.88
CA LEU A 15 0.32 -51.00 31.34
C LEU A 15 0.55 -51.99 32.50
N LEU A 16 -0.47 -52.80 32.80
CA LEU A 16 -0.38 -53.87 33.79
C LEU A 16 0.34 -55.08 33.15
N ALA A 17 1.65 -55.16 33.32
CA ALA A 17 2.43 -56.32 32.94
C ALA A 17 2.12 -57.52 33.85
N LEU A 18 1.30 -58.47 33.39
CA LEU A 18 1.27 -59.82 33.95
C LEU A 18 2.37 -60.66 33.31
N ALA A 19 3.44 -60.92 34.08
CA ALA A 19 4.46 -61.89 33.72
C ALA A 19 3.88 -63.32 33.77
N GLY A 20 3.53 -63.86 32.60
CA GLY A 20 3.18 -65.26 32.38
C GLY A 20 4.27 -65.98 31.58
N THR A 21 4.78 -67.07 32.13
CA THR A 21 5.83 -67.94 31.57
C THR A 21 5.58 -68.33 30.10
N ALA A 22 6.53 -67.98 29.22
CA ALA A 22 6.51 -68.35 27.80
C ALA A 22 6.78 -69.85 27.61
N ALA A 23 5.72 -70.60 27.27
CA ALA A 23 5.85 -71.85 26.54
C ALA A 23 5.88 -71.51 25.04
N LEU A 24 6.96 -71.90 24.36
CA LEU A 24 7.13 -71.74 22.92
C LEU A 24 6.16 -72.68 22.19
N VAL A 25 4.92 -72.24 22.03
CA VAL A 25 3.96 -72.81 21.10
C VAL A 25 4.20 -72.09 19.79
N ALA A 26 4.47 -72.84 18.71
CA ALA A 26 4.50 -72.28 17.36
C ALA A 26 3.13 -71.63 17.09
N GLY A 27 3.08 -70.31 17.20
CA GLY A 27 1.88 -69.53 16.96
C GLY A 27 1.50 -69.64 15.50
N VAL A 28 0.36 -70.26 15.24
CA VAL A 28 -0.41 -69.96 14.04
C VAL A 28 -0.71 -68.46 14.17
N THR A 29 -0.17 -67.64 13.27
CA THR A 29 -0.63 -66.24 13.16
C THR A 29 -2.14 -66.32 12.97
N PRO A 30 -2.97 -65.74 13.87
CA PRO A 30 -4.39 -65.65 13.59
C PRO A 30 -4.54 -65.01 12.20
N ALA A 31 -5.40 -65.57 11.36
CA ALA A 31 -5.77 -64.91 10.12
C ALA A 31 -6.26 -63.50 10.50
N ALA A 32 -5.85 -62.47 9.74
CA ALA A 32 -6.37 -61.13 9.89
C ALA A 32 -7.90 -61.21 10.01
N MET A 33 -8.43 -60.61 11.07
CA MET A 33 -9.87 -60.44 11.23
C MET A 33 -10.23 -59.17 10.47
N ALA A 34 -11.46 -59.09 9.99
CA ALA A 34 -11.96 -57.95 9.23
C ALA A 34 -12.26 -56.77 10.17
N ALA A 35 -11.76 -55.58 9.83
CA ALA A 35 -12.00 -54.32 10.53
C ALA A 35 -13.48 -54.12 10.96
N THR A 36 -13.66 -53.39 12.06
CA THR A 36 -14.95 -53.30 12.77
C THR A 36 -15.60 -51.92 12.67
N ILE A 37 -16.89 -51.89 12.30
CA ILE A 37 -17.76 -50.72 12.43
C ILE A 37 -18.54 -50.78 13.74
N SER A 38 -18.40 -49.76 14.59
CA SER A 38 -19.04 -49.67 15.90
C SER A 38 -19.58 -48.25 16.18
N GLY A 39 -20.09 -48.00 17.40
CA GLY A 39 -20.61 -46.70 17.82
C GLY A 39 -22.12 -46.57 17.70
N ASP A 40 -22.59 -45.38 17.30
CA ASP A 40 -24.00 -45.08 17.09
C ASP A 40 -24.23 -44.19 15.85
N ALA A 41 -25.46 -43.68 15.66
CA ALA A 41 -25.84 -42.87 14.51
C ALA A 41 -25.23 -41.45 14.49
N THR A 42 -24.64 -41.00 15.61
CA THR A 42 -23.98 -39.69 15.75
C THR A 42 -22.47 -39.80 15.77
N ASN A 43 -21.93 -40.92 16.25
CA ASN A 43 -20.50 -41.19 16.34
C ASN A 43 -20.21 -42.62 15.84
N PRO A 44 -20.33 -42.90 14.53
CA PRO A 44 -19.86 -44.15 13.96
C PRO A 44 -18.33 -44.18 14.00
N ASN A 45 -17.78 -45.35 14.34
CA ASN A 45 -16.34 -45.55 14.42
C ASN A 45 -15.93 -46.73 13.54
N PHE A 46 -14.92 -46.52 12.70
CA PHE A 46 -14.14 -47.57 12.07
C PHE A 46 -12.93 -47.88 12.95
N PHE A 47 -12.68 -49.15 13.21
CA PHE A 47 -11.50 -49.65 13.91
C PHE A 47 -10.89 -50.77 13.09
N ALA A 48 -9.67 -50.56 12.60
CA ALA A 48 -8.87 -51.60 12.00
C ALA A 48 -8.56 -52.73 12.99
N ASP A 49 -8.42 -53.95 12.46
CA ASP A 49 -7.89 -55.06 13.22
C ASP A 49 -6.35 -55.11 13.14
N PRO A 50 -5.65 -55.58 14.20
CA PRO A 50 -4.20 -55.55 14.22
C PRO A 50 -3.54 -56.33 13.09
N GLY A 51 -2.60 -55.68 12.40
CA GLY A 51 -1.76 -56.23 11.35
C GLY A 51 -2.41 -56.27 9.96
N GLU A 52 -3.60 -55.70 9.80
CA GLU A 52 -4.36 -55.55 8.55
C GLU A 52 -3.95 -54.27 7.82
N VAL A 53 -3.88 -54.31 6.48
CA VAL A 53 -3.77 -53.09 5.65
C VAL A 53 -5.18 -52.74 5.20
N ASN A 54 -5.64 -51.56 5.58
CA ASN A 54 -6.99 -51.07 5.39
C ASN A 54 -7.01 -50.08 4.23
N ASN A 55 -7.85 -50.34 3.22
CA ASN A 55 -8.08 -49.42 2.10
C ASN A 55 -9.51 -48.88 2.16
N LEU A 56 -9.79 -48.12 3.21
CA LEU A 56 -11.13 -47.69 3.56
C LEU A 56 -11.70 -46.67 2.57
N ARG A 57 -12.80 -47.02 1.92
CA ARG A 57 -13.61 -46.13 1.11
C ARG A 57 -14.90 -45.76 1.85
N ILE A 58 -15.16 -44.46 1.95
CA ILE A 58 -16.40 -43.95 2.51
C ILE A 58 -17.16 -43.17 1.45
N THR A 59 -18.40 -43.59 1.19
CA THR A 59 -19.29 -42.90 0.26
C THR A 59 -20.55 -42.45 0.97
N GLN A 60 -20.89 -41.16 0.85
CA GLN A 60 -22.13 -40.62 1.39
C GLN A 60 -23.18 -40.41 0.28
N THR A 61 -24.41 -40.89 0.53
CA THR A 61 -25.59 -40.63 -0.31
C THR A 61 -26.75 -40.18 0.57
N GLY A 62 -26.96 -38.86 0.66
CA GLY A 62 -27.93 -38.29 1.59
C GLY A 62 -27.51 -38.52 3.03
N ASN A 63 -28.34 -39.23 3.81
CA ASN A 63 -28.03 -39.60 5.20
C ASN A 63 -27.29 -40.92 5.32
N ASP A 64 -27.26 -41.72 4.25
CA ASP A 64 -26.62 -43.02 4.28
C ASP A 64 -25.13 -42.84 3.99
N VAL A 65 -24.30 -43.43 4.84
CA VAL A 65 -22.85 -43.51 4.70
C VAL A 65 -22.47 -44.97 4.55
N ILE A 66 -21.73 -45.27 3.49
CA ILE A 66 -21.28 -46.62 3.15
C ILE A 66 -19.79 -46.69 3.48
N PHE A 67 -19.42 -47.63 4.35
CA PHE A 67 -18.05 -48.02 4.64
C PHE A 67 -17.73 -49.28 3.82
N ASP A 68 -16.68 -49.23 3.01
CA ASP A 68 -16.18 -50.31 2.16
C ASP A 68 -14.68 -50.47 2.43
N ASP A 69 -14.26 -51.68 2.76
CA ASP A 69 -12.87 -52.06 2.99
C ASP A 69 -12.56 -53.35 2.21
N ASP A 70 -11.33 -53.50 1.70
CA ASP A 70 -11.00 -54.53 0.71
C ASP A 70 -11.04 -55.96 1.23
N ASP A 71 -10.87 -56.16 2.54
CA ASP A 71 -10.97 -57.46 3.21
C ASP A 71 -12.31 -57.66 3.94
N GLY A 72 -13.23 -56.68 3.79
CA GLY A 72 -14.61 -56.69 4.31
C GLY A 72 -14.72 -56.18 5.75
N LEU A 73 -15.95 -56.06 6.26
CA LEU A 73 -16.20 -55.42 7.55
C LEU A 73 -17.04 -56.27 8.52
N THR A 74 -16.68 -56.19 9.80
CA THR A 74 -17.51 -56.66 10.92
C THR A 74 -18.40 -55.51 11.44
N ASN A 75 -19.73 -55.63 11.35
CA ASN A 75 -20.63 -54.62 11.88
C ASN A 75 -21.16 -54.96 13.28
N VAL A 76 -20.86 -54.09 14.25
CA VAL A 76 -21.44 -54.10 15.61
C VAL A 76 -22.16 -52.79 15.97
N ASN A 77 -22.29 -51.86 15.03
CA ASN A 77 -23.04 -50.62 15.21
C ASN A 77 -24.55 -50.86 14.97
N PRO A 78 -25.42 -50.59 15.96
CA PRO A 78 -26.87 -50.80 15.82
C PRO A 78 -27.56 -49.84 14.85
N ALA A 79 -26.90 -48.75 14.43
CA ALA A 79 -27.40 -47.81 13.43
C ALA A 79 -27.03 -48.19 11.98
N CYS A 80 -26.33 -49.31 11.80
CA CYS A 80 -25.80 -49.74 10.52
C CYS A 80 -26.27 -51.15 10.17
N ASP A 81 -26.39 -51.42 8.87
CA ASP A 81 -26.70 -52.73 8.32
C ASP A 81 -25.54 -53.18 7.42
N ALA A 82 -25.05 -54.41 7.63
CA ALA A 82 -24.09 -55.01 6.69
C ALA A 82 -24.81 -55.34 5.38
N ASN A 83 -24.25 -54.91 4.26
CA ASN A 83 -24.75 -55.31 2.95
C ASN A 83 -24.11 -56.66 2.56
N GLY A 84 -24.76 -57.43 1.68
CA GLY A 84 -24.32 -58.79 1.35
C GLY A 84 -22.98 -58.89 0.59
N ASN A 85 -22.28 -57.77 0.37
CA ASN A 85 -21.04 -57.69 -0.38
C ASN A 85 -19.80 -57.42 0.49
N GLY A 86 -19.96 -57.18 1.80
CA GLY A 86 -18.85 -56.90 2.72
C GLY A 86 -18.86 -55.48 3.28
N ASP A 87 -19.58 -54.56 2.62
CA ASP A 87 -19.70 -53.16 3.03
C ASP A 87 -20.76 -52.97 4.13
N VAL A 88 -20.64 -51.88 4.89
CA VAL A 88 -21.55 -51.51 5.98
C VAL A 88 -22.22 -50.18 5.66
N VAL A 89 -23.55 -50.16 5.67
CA VAL A 89 -24.35 -48.95 5.39
C VAL A 89 -24.94 -48.43 6.70
N CYS A 90 -24.62 -47.19 7.04
CA CYS A 90 -25.08 -46.51 8.24
C CYS A 90 -25.99 -45.33 7.89
N SER A 91 -27.21 -45.30 8.43
CA SER A 91 -28.08 -44.11 8.31
C SER A 91 -27.78 -43.15 9.46
N LEU A 92 -26.94 -42.15 9.20
CA LEU A 92 -26.40 -41.26 10.22
C LEU A 92 -27.22 -39.99 10.43
N ALA A 93 -27.11 -39.42 11.63
CA ALA A 93 -27.61 -38.08 11.92
C ALA A 93 -26.92 -37.03 11.03
N SER A 94 -27.56 -35.87 10.84
CA SER A 94 -27.02 -34.79 10.00
C SER A 94 -25.77 -34.12 10.55
N ASP A 95 -25.58 -34.20 11.88
CA ASP A 95 -24.46 -33.65 12.65
C ASP A 95 -23.48 -34.73 13.12
N ALA A 96 -23.54 -35.92 12.52
CA ALA A 96 -22.67 -37.03 12.91
C ALA A 96 -21.20 -36.73 12.55
N THR A 97 -20.28 -37.15 13.44
CA THR A 97 -18.83 -37.15 13.21
C THR A 97 -18.38 -38.58 13.01
N ILE A 98 -17.68 -38.85 11.90
CA ILE A 98 -17.19 -40.18 11.56
C ILE A 98 -15.76 -40.31 12.10
N ARG A 99 -15.53 -41.27 12.99
CA ARG A 99 -14.19 -41.53 13.50
C ARG A 99 -13.57 -42.74 12.81
N ILE A 100 -12.30 -42.63 12.42
CA ILE A 100 -11.56 -43.65 11.68
C ILE A 100 -10.24 -43.88 12.41
N ILE A 101 -9.95 -45.14 12.77
CA ILE A 101 -8.69 -45.54 13.40
C ILE A 101 -8.11 -46.70 12.58
N LEU A 102 -7.00 -46.45 11.89
CA LEU A 102 -6.44 -47.35 10.86
C LEU A 102 -5.37 -48.32 11.39
N GLY A 103 -4.67 -47.99 12.47
CA GLY A 103 -3.97 -49.00 13.26
C GLY A 103 -2.45 -49.02 13.08
N ASP A 104 -1.90 -50.08 12.47
CA ASP A 104 -0.46 -50.41 12.54
C ASP A 104 0.22 -50.72 11.19
N ARG A 105 -0.46 -50.50 10.07
CA ARG A 105 0.05 -50.79 8.72
C ARG A 105 -0.05 -49.56 7.84
N ASP A 106 0.48 -49.67 6.62
CA ASP A 106 0.36 -48.63 5.60
C ASP A 106 -1.10 -48.60 5.09
N ASP A 107 -1.94 -47.78 5.69
CA ASP A 107 -3.38 -47.71 5.47
C ASP A 107 -3.78 -46.52 4.60
N SER A 108 -5.02 -46.51 4.11
CA SER A 108 -5.52 -45.38 3.33
C SER A 108 -7.00 -45.12 3.48
N THR A 109 -7.40 -43.85 3.34
CA THR A 109 -8.81 -43.46 3.23
C THR A 109 -9.13 -42.81 1.88
N THR A 110 -10.36 -43.03 1.42
CA THR A 110 -10.92 -42.31 0.27
C THR A 110 -12.35 -41.89 0.56
N LEU A 111 -12.59 -40.59 0.60
CA LEU A 111 -13.92 -40.03 0.83
C LEU A 111 -14.58 -39.59 -0.49
N THR A 112 -15.83 -39.98 -0.69
CA THR A 112 -16.65 -39.59 -1.86
C THR A 112 -17.96 -38.95 -1.42
N ASN A 113 -18.12 -37.66 -1.73
CA ASN A 113 -19.27 -36.82 -1.35
C ASN A 113 -19.55 -36.77 0.16
N VAL A 114 -18.54 -37.03 0.99
CA VAL A 114 -18.67 -36.97 2.45
C VAL A 114 -18.74 -35.51 2.86
N THR A 115 -19.88 -35.13 3.44
CA THR A 115 -20.15 -33.76 3.92
C THR A 115 -20.27 -33.73 5.45
N ARG A 116 -19.72 -34.75 6.10
CA ARG A 116 -19.71 -34.90 7.56
C ARG A 116 -18.26 -34.85 8.01
N ARG A 117 -18.04 -34.23 9.15
CA ARG A 117 -16.72 -34.18 9.79
C ARG A 117 -16.18 -35.58 10.02
N THR A 118 -14.91 -35.75 9.73
CA THR A 118 -14.12 -36.95 9.98
C THR A 118 -13.02 -36.66 10.99
N GLU A 119 -12.75 -37.64 11.85
CA GLU A 119 -11.58 -37.69 12.71
C GLU A 119 -10.80 -38.94 12.34
N GLN A 120 -9.68 -38.78 11.66
CA GLN A 120 -8.88 -39.88 11.12
C GLN A 120 -7.58 -39.97 11.88
N PHE A 121 -7.24 -41.18 12.32
CA PHE A 121 -6.01 -41.53 13.00
C PHE A 121 -5.36 -42.66 12.20
N GLY A 122 -4.21 -42.38 11.58
CA GLY A 122 -3.41 -43.35 10.82
C GLY A 122 -2.86 -44.42 11.76
N GLY A 123 -1.94 -44.03 12.63
CA GLY A 123 -1.38 -44.89 13.66
C GLY A 123 0.08 -45.20 13.36
N GLU A 124 0.51 -46.47 13.43
CA GLU A 124 1.83 -46.85 12.92
C GLU A 124 1.71 -47.20 11.43
N GLY A 125 2.67 -46.82 10.59
CA GLY A 125 2.61 -47.13 9.16
C GLY A 125 2.76 -45.88 8.30
N ASN A 126 2.88 -46.05 6.98
CA ASN A 126 2.88 -44.92 6.04
C ASN A 126 1.48 -44.77 5.47
N ASP A 127 0.71 -43.85 6.04
CA ASP A 127 -0.71 -43.71 5.82
C ASP A 127 -1.05 -42.64 4.78
N ALA A 128 -2.14 -42.86 4.04
CA ALA A 128 -2.69 -41.89 3.12
C ALA A 128 -4.09 -41.45 3.57
N LEU A 129 -4.15 -40.35 4.30
CA LEU A 129 -5.38 -39.81 4.87
C LEU A 129 -5.94 -38.68 4.01
N ARG A 130 -7.25 -38.70 3.80
CA ARG A 130 -7.95 -37.66 3.04
C ARG A 130 -9.22 -37.21 3.73
N GLY A 131 -9.31 -35.90 3.99
CA GLY A 131 -10.51 -35.22 4.42
C GLY A 131 -11.50 -34.98 3.28
N GLY A 132 -12.62 -34.37 3.64
CA GLY A 132 -13.83 -34.22 2.87
C GLY A 132 -14.04 -32.78 2.41
N THR A 133 -15.27 -32.30 2.60
CA THR A 133 -15.68 -30.95 2.18
C THR A 133 -16.05 -30.03 3.34
N VAL A 134 -15.70 -30.42 4.56
CA VAL A 134 -16.02 -29.73 5.82
C VAL A 134 -14.84 -29.92 6.75
N ASP A 135 -14.78 -29.13 7.81
CA ASP A 135 -13.72 -29.16 8.84
C ASP A 135 -13.45 -30.58 9.36
N ASP A 136 -12.25 -31.09 9.13
CA ASP A 136 -11.77 -32.41 9.48
C ASP A 136 -10.61 -32.37 10.48
N PHE A 137 -10.27 -33.55 11.03
CA PHE A 137 -9.07 -33.75 11.82
C PHE A 137 -8.35 -34.99 11.30
N LEU A 138 -7.09 -34.82 10.89
CA LEU A 138 -6.22 -35.86 10.36
C LEU A 138 -4.96 -35.93 11.23
N ASP A 139 -4.65 -37.12 11.74
CA ASP A 139 -3.47 -37.42 12.56
C ASP A 139 -2.79 -38.63 11.91
N GLY A 140 -1.60 -38.42 11.33
CA GLY A 140 -0.81 -39.43 10.63
C GLY A 140 -0.29 -40.47 11.62
N GLY A 141 0.52 -40.04 12.58
CA GLY A 141 1.00 -40.88 13.67
C GLY A 141 2.48 -41.17 13.54
N GLU A 142 2.88 -42.44 13.54
CA GLU A 142 4.26 -42.87 13.30
C GLU A 142 4.42 -43.41 11.88
N GLY A 143 5.27 -42.80 11.07
CA GLY A 143 5.61 -43.23 9.72
C GLY A 143 5.69 -42.06 8.77
N ASN A 144 5.73 -42.33 7.47
CA ASN A 144 5.78 -41.26 6.47
C ASN A 144 4.41 -41.08 5.83
N ASP A 145 3.66 -40.10 6.30
CA ASP A 145 2.25 -39.98 6.03
C ASP A 145 1.93 -38.93 4.97
N GLY A 146 0.84 -39.15 4.24
CA GLY A 146 0.28 -38.20 3.30
C GLY A 146 -1.10 -37.76 3.76
N LEU A 147 -1.22 -36.51 4.22
CA LEU A 147 -2.45 -35.93 4.74
C LEU A 147 -2.97 -34.87 3.76
N ALA A 148 -4.20 -35.06 3.28
CA ALA A 148 -4.88 -34.08 2.44
C ALA A 148 -6.20 -33.64 3.08
N GLY A 149 -6.29 -32.40 3.59
CA GLY A 149 -7.48 -31.86 4.27
C GLY A 149 -8.68 -31.73 3.34
N GLY A 150 -8.49 -31.04 2.21
CA GLY A 150 -9.50 -30.91 1.18
C GLY A 150 -10.13 -29.54 1.18
N THR A 151 -11.38 -29.41 1.62
CA THR A 151 -11.99 -28.09 1.83
C THR A 151 -12.67 -28.02 3.18
N GLY A 152 -12.72 -26.85 3.80
CA GLY A 152 -13.14 -26.70 5.19
C GLY A 152 -11.96 -26.23 6.02
N ASP A 153 -12.20 -25.86 7.28
CA ASP A 153 -11.13 -25.41 8.17
C ASP A 153 -10.58 -26.66 8.89
N ASP A 154 -9.49 -27.23 8.37
CA ASP A 154 -8.97 -28.53 8.73
C ASP A 154 -7.81 -28.44 9.75
N PHE A 155 -7.61 -29.51 10.52
CA PHE A 155 -6.43 -29.70 11.37
C PHE A 155 -5.67 -30.95 10.94
N LEU A 156 -4.39 -30.77 10.56
CA LEU A 156 -3.49 -31.83 10.11
C LEU A 156 -2.30 -31.95 11.06
N ASP A 157 -2.08 -33.13 11.62
CA ASP A 157 -0.94 -33.51 12.47
C ASP A 157 -0.17 -34.63 11.75
N GLY A 158 1.05 -34.36 11.27
CA GLY A 158 1.90 -35.34 10.60
C GLY A 158 2.32 -36.44 11.56
N GLY A 159 2.97 -36.02 12.65
CA GLY A 159 3.37 -36.91 13.73
C GLY A 159 4.88 -37.15 13.69
N ILE A 160 5.30 -38.40 13.61
CA ILE A 160 6.72 -38.79 13.61
C ILE A 160 7.03 -39.42 12.26
N GLY A 161 7.93 -38.79 11.51
CA GLY A 161 8.48 -39.33 10.28
C GLY A 161 8.51 -38.25 9.22
N PHE A 162 8.70 -38.63 7.95
CA PHE A 162 8.63 -37.68 6.84
C PHE A 162 7.18 -37.57 6.35
N ASP A 163 6.54 -36.44 6.61
CA ASP A 163 5.13 -36.24 6.32
C ASP A 163 4.90 -35.20 5.21
N VAL A 164 3.79 -35.38 4.49
CA VAL A 164 3.32 -34.44 3.47
C VAL A 164 1.92 -33.99 3.84
N LEU A 165 1.79 -32.73 4.24
CA LEU A 165 0.54 -32.10 4.64
C LEU A 165 0.10 -31.10 3.57
N ASP A 166 -1.05 -31.37 2.94
CA ASP A 166 -1.73 -30.50 1.98
C ASP A 166 -3.11 -30.15 2.55
N ALA A 167 -3.24 -28.97 3.17
CA ALA A 167 -4.46 -28.62 3.89
C ALA A 167 -5.62 -28.32 2.93
N GLY A 168 -5.37 -27.51 1.91
CA GLY A 168 -6.25 -27.38 0.75
C GLY A 168 -6.96 -26.04 0.71
N ALA A 169 -8.26 -25.98 1.03
CA ALA A 169 -9.02 -24.74 0.96
C ALA A 169 -9.87 -24.51 2.20
N GLY A 170 -9.57 -23.43 2.91
CA GLY A 170 -10.15 -23.12 4.22
C GLY A 170 -9.10 -22.39 5.04
N ASP A 171 -9.44 -22.00 6.26
CA ASP A 171 -8.46 -21.45 7.19
C ASP A 171 -7.91 -22.62 8.02
N ASP A 172 -6.78 -23.19 7.58
CA ASP A 172 -6.30 -24.49 8.07
C ASP A 172 -5.22 -24.40 9.16
N ASN A 173 -5.01 -25.50 9.88
CA ASN A 173 -3.98 -25.64 10.91
C ASN A 173 -3.09 -26.88 10.65
N LEU A 174 -1.79 -26.66 10.45
CA LEU A 174 -0.81 -27.69 10.13
C LEU A 174 0.22 -27.84 11.26
N ASP A 175 0.40 -29.06 11.76
CA ASP A 175 1.44 -29.44 12.70
C ASP A 175 2.30 -30.53 12.01
N PRO A 176 3.60 -30.30 11.73
CA PRO A 176 4.45 -31.36 11.20
C PRO A 176 4.59 -32.51 12.21
N GLY A 177 4.39 -32.22 13.50
CA GLY A 177 4.60 -33.14 14.59
C GLY A 177 5.86 -32.80 15.39
N PRO A 178 6.10 -33.51 16.51
CA PRO A 178 7.09 -33.09 17.48
C PRO A 178 8.45 -33.76 17.28
N THR A 179 9.51 -32.96 17.18
CA THR A 179 10.87 -33.52 17.26
C THR A 179 11.07 -34.33 18.54
N GLN A 180 11.80 -35.45 18.47
CA GLN A 180 11.93 -36.37 19.59
C GLN A 180 13.15 -36.08 20.46
N ASN A 181 12.97 -35.24 21.49
CA ASN A 181 14.04 -34.76 22.37
C ASN A 181 15.17 -34.02 21.60
N GLY A 182 14.80 -33.18 20.62
CA GLY A 182 15.74 -32.45 19.79
C GLY A 182 16.50 -33.31 18.79
N VAL A 183 15.87 -34.40 18.34
CA VAL A 183 16.34 -35.23 17.24
C VAL A 183 15.30 -35.14 16.13
N ALA A 184 15.78 -34.83 14.92
CA ALA A 184 14.96 -34.75 13.73
C ALA A 184 14.29 -36.11 13.47
N ASP A 185 13.00 -36.09 13.21
CA ASP A 185 12.14 -37.24 12.91
C ASP A 185 11.75 -37.29 11.44
N GLY A 186 11.75 -36.15 10.74
CA GLY A 186 11.30 -36.01 9.36
C GLY A 186 12.06 -34.99 8.55
N SER A 187 11.56 -34.73 7.34
CA SER A 187 11.87 -33.51 6.58
C SER A 187 10.55 -33.10 5.93
N ASP A 188 9.65 -32.55 6.71
CA ASP A 188 8.23 -32.50 6.34
C ASP A 188 7.93 -31.47 5.25
N ILE A 189 6.81 -31.64 4.56
CA ILE A 189 6.36 -30.71 3.52
C ILE A 189 4.96 -30.22 3.89
N LEU A 190 4.83 -28.91 4.10
CA LEU A 190 3.57 -28.28 4.49
C LEU A 190 3.10 -27.31 3.42
N SER A 191 1.85 -27.43 2.99
CA SER A 191 1.17 -26.49 2.09
C SER A 191 -0.19 -26.12 2.70
N GLY A 192 -0.41 -24.82 2.91
CA GLY A 192 -1.70 -24.31 3.40
C GLY A 192 -2.78 -24.34 2.31
N GLY A 193 -2.41 -23.94 1.09
CA GLY A 193 -3.33 -23.87 -0.04
C GLY A 193 -4.01 -22.52 -0.14
N SER A 194 -5.34 -22.47 0.00
CA SER A 194 -6.11 -21.23 -0.12
C SER A 194 -6.92 -20.93 1.12
N GLY A 195 -6.65 -19.79 1.73
CA GLY A 195 -7.37 -19.30 2.91
C GLY A 195 -6.39 -18.50 3.75
N ILE A 196 -6.54 -18.55 5.06
CA ILE A 196 -5.54 -18.05 6.00
C ILE A 196 -5.08 -19.24 6.84
N ASP A 197 -3.91 -19.75 6.50
CA ASP A 197 -3.41 -21.00 7.05
C ASP A 197 -2.40 -20.75 8.17
N GLY A 198 -2.38 -21.63 9.16
CA GLY A 198 -1.46 -21.57 10.28
C GLY A 198 -0.63 -22.83 10.45
N ALA A 199 0.66 -22.66 10.64
CA ALA A 199 1.57 -23.76 10.93
C ALA A 199 2.17 -23.67 12.33
N PHE A 200 2.37 -24.83 12.95
CA PHE A 200 3.02 -24.96 14.24
C PHE A 200 4.49 -25.33 14.09
N VAL A 201 5.30 -24.87 15.05
CA VAL A 201 6.65 -25.35 15.28
C VAL A 201 6.61 -26.16 16.58
N SER A 202 6.69 -27.48 16.43
CA SER A 202 6.38 -28.44 17.48
C SER A 202 7.63 -29.15 18.00
N ASP A 203 7.65 -29.41 19.31
CA ASP A 203 8.75 -30.06 20.00
C ASP A 203 8.19 -30.80 21.23
N ASP A 204 8.58 -32.06 21.44
CA ASP A 204 8.20 -32.83 22.63
C ASP A 204 9.43 -33.16 23.50
N GLY A 205 9.24 -33.02 24.81
CA GLY A 205 10.18 -33.42 25.82
C GLY A 205 10.59 -32.30 26.79
N PRO A 206 11.46 -32.62 27.76
CA PRO A 206 11.95 -31.64 28.73
C PRO A 206 13.02 -30.72 28.16
N ASN A 207 13.53 -31.01 26.96
CA ASN A 207 14.64 -30.31 26.32
C ASN A 207 14.15 -29.70 25.01
N PHE A 208 13.60 -28.49 25.10
CA PHE A 208 13.22 -27.76 23.91
C PHE A 208 14.45 -27.38 23.08
N SER A 209 14.32 -27.48 21.77
CA SER A 209 15.32 -27.17 20.76
C SER A 209 15.02 -25.85 20.08
N SER A 210 16.08 -25.24 19.56
CA SER A 210 15.96 -24.05 18.73
C SER A 210 15.63 -24.47 17.30
N HIS A 211 14.52 -23.98 16.77
CA HIS A 211 14.15 -24.18 15.37
C HIS A 211 14.42 -22.89 14.59
N ASN A 212 14.74 -23.07 13.32
CA ASN A 212 14.83 -21.99 12.35
C ASN A 212 13.82 -22.29 11.25
N VAL A 213 12.73 -21.52 11.19
CA VAL A 213 11.61 -21.76 10.28
C VAL A 213 11.34 -20.51 9.46
N SER A 214 11.18 -20.69 8.15
CA SER A 214 10.85 -19.67 7.18
C SER A 214 9.70 -20.08 6.26
N LEU A 215 8.74 -19.19 6.03
CA LEU A 215 7.63 -19.42 5.09
C LEU A 215 8.04 -19.08 3.66
N ASP A 216 9.05 -19.78 3.13
CA ASP A 216 9.62 -19.51 1.80
C ASP A 216 9.55 -20.68 0.81
N GLY A 217 9.03 -21.83 1.24
CA GLY A 217 8.89 -23.02 0.42
C GLY A 217 10.22 -23.71 0.08
N VAL A 218 11.25 -23.54 0.92
CA VAL A 218 12.54 -24.19 0.76
C VAL A 218 12.77 -25.18 1.92
N ALA A 219 13.19 -26.40 1.57
CA ALA A 219 13.51 -27.47 2.52
C ALA A 219 14.79 -27.18 3.34
N ASN A 220 14.69 -26.27 4.30
CA ASN A 220 15.75 -25.88 5.22
C ASN A 220 15.24 -25.43 6.60
N ASP A 221 14.00 -25.79 6.92
CA ASP A 221 13.34 -25.41 8.17
C ASP A 221 13.53 -26.50 9.25
N GLY A 222 13.12 -26.15 10.48
CA GLY A 222 13.17 -27.04 11.64
C GLY A 222 14.47 -26.92 12.46
N ILE A 223 14.84 -27.98 13.17
CA ILE A 223 16.12 -28.07 13.87
C ILE A 223 17.27 -28.34 12.89
N ALA A 224 18.51 -28.21 13.39
CA ALA A 224 19.69 -28.38 12.54
C ALA A 224 19.78 -29.79 11.91
N GLY A 225 19.53 -29.85 10.59
CA GLY A 225 19.65 -31.07 9.78
C GLY A 225 18.35 -31.84 9.59
N GLU A 226 17.23 -31.32 10.08
CA GLU A 226 15.87 -31.81 9.84
C GLU A 226 15.45 -31.52 8.39
N GLY A 227 15.29 -30.24 8.03
CA GLY A 227 15.09 -29.84 6.64
C GLY A 227 13.64 -29.88 6.19
N ASP A 228 12.74 -29.49 7.08
CA ASP A 228 11.33 -29.27 6.76
C ASP A 228 11.19 -28.16 5.73
N ASN A 229 10.02 -28.11 5.11
CA ASN A 229 9.66 -27.16 4.08
C ASN A 229 8.28 -26.56 4.39
N TYR A 230 8.29 -25.39 5.01
CA TYR A 230 7.09 -24.62 5.25
C TYR A 230 6.75 -23.80 3.99
N GLY A 231 5.58 -24.10 3.40
CA GLY A 231 5.10 -23.42 2.20
C GLY A 231 4.96 -21.90 2.38
N GLY A 232 5.31 -21.14 1.34
CA GLY A 232 5.11 -19.69 1.31
C GLY A 232 3.66 -19.24 1.12
N ASP A 233 2.73 -20.20 1.04
CA ASP A 233 1.28 -20.07 1.04
C ASP A 233 0.67 -20.17 2.46
N ILE A 234 1.50 -20.27 3.50
CA ILE A 234 1.06 -20.20 4.90
C ILE A 234 1.17 -18.74 5.40
N GLU A 235 0.19 -18.29 6.18
CA GLU A 235 0.15 -16.93 6.73
C GLU A 235 0.57 -16.86 8.20
N ASN A 236 0.24 -17.85 9.00
CA ASN A 236 0.45 -17.81 10.45
C ASN A 236 1.51 -18.82 10.89
N LEU A 237 2.42 -18.41 11.76
CA LEU A 237 3.46 -19.28 12.30
C LEU A 237 3.48 -19.17 13.83
N SER A 238 3.34 -20.29 14.52
CA SER A 238 3.26 -20.35 15.97
C SER A 238 4.27 -21.33 16.56
N ALA A 239 5.14 -20.86 17.45
CA ALA A 239 6.07 -21.70 18.20
C ALA A 239 5.80 -21.63 19.71
N PHE A 240 5.59 -22.78 20.35
CA PHE A 240 5.32 -22.87 21.79
C PHE A 240 6.49 -23.50 22.56
N SER A 241 7.62 -22.82 22.51
CA SER A 241 8.88 -23.30 23.09
C SER A 241 9.35 -22.40 24.24
N SER A 242 10.31 -22.91 25.02
CA SER A 242 11.11 -22.08 25.94
C SER A 242 12.57 -21.96 25.49
N ALA A 243 12.91 -22.60 24.37
CA ALA A 243 14.19 -22.43 23.70
C ALA A 243 14.09 -21.27 22.71
N PRO A 244 15.22 -20.60 22.40
CA PRO A 244 15.27 -19.56 21.36
C PRO A 244 14.75 -20.06 20.00
N GLN A 245 13.82 -19.35 19.39
CA GLN A 245 13.31 -19.64 18.05
C GLN A 245 13.76 -18.58 17.05
N VAL A 246 13.90 -18.97 15.79
CA VAL A 246 14.09 -18.05 14.66
C VAL A 246 12.95 -18.28 13.69
N LEU A 247 12.04 -17.33 13.60
CA LEU A 247 10.81 -17.43 12.81
C LEU A 247 10.77 -16.32 11.77
N THR A 248 10.58 -16.68 10.51
CA THR A 248 10.52 -15.74 9.38
C THR A 248 9.24 -15.96 8.59
N GLY A 249 8.44 -14.90 8.41
CA GLY A 249 7.27 -14.92 7.55
C GLY A 249 7.62 -14.87 6.06
N SER A 250 6.60 -14.67 5.24
CA SER A 250 6.70 -14.65 3.77
C SER A 250 6.67 -13.21 3.24
N ALA A 251 6.21 -13.02 2.01
CA ALA A 251 5.91 -11.69 1.46
C ALA A 251 4.41 -11.32 1.61
N GLY A 252 3.64 -12.17 2.30
CA GLY A 252 2.24 -11.95 2.64
C GLY A 252 2.08 -11.20 3.96
N ASN A 253 0.85 -11.06 4.44
CA ASN A 253 0.62 -10.53 5.79
C ASN A 253 0.64 -11.70 6.76
N ASN A 254 1.64 -11.74 7.65
CA ASN A 254 1.84 -12.86 8.54
C ASN A 254 1.43 -12.56 9.98
N ILE A 255 0.95 -13.59 10.70
CA ILE A 255 0.86 -13.57 12.17
C ILE A 255 1.92 -14.52 12.71
N ILE A 256 2.96 -13.97 13.33
CA ILE A 256 4.04 -14.76 13.91
C ILE A 256 4.02 -14.62 15.42
N SER A 257 3.87 -15.74 16.11
CA SER A 257 3.87 -15.80 17.57
C SER A 257 4.88 -16.81 18.09
N SER A 258 5.69 -16.40 19.07
CA SER A 258 6.43 -17.31 19.93
C SER A 258 5.94 -17.22 21.39
N ASP A 259 6.47 -18.06 22.28
CA ASP A 259 6.08 -18.11 23.70
C ASP A 259 7.17 -17.59 24.62
N SER A 260 8.16 -18.41 24.99
CA SER A 260 9.27 -17.95 25.82
C SER A 260 10.61 -18.33 25.22
N GLY A 261 11.68 -17.70 25.71
CA GLY A 261 13.02 -17.87 25.12
C GLY A 261 13.48 -16.56 24.51
N ASP A 262 14.75 -16.47 24.13
CA ASP A 262 15.27 -15.27 23.47
C ASP A 262 15.06 -15.42 21.95
N ASP A 263 13.90 -14.98 21.45
CA ASP A 263 13.42 -15.28 20.10
C ASP A 263 13.81 -14.21 19.07
N VAL A 264 13.89 -14.63 17.80
CA VAL A 264 14.06 -13.74 16.65
C VAL A 264 12.89 -13.93 15.69
N LEU A 265 12.07 -12.89 15.55
CA LEU A 265 10.93 -12.88 14.63
C LEU A 265 11.20 -11.89 13.51
N THR A 266 11.01 -12.32 12.27
CA THR A 266 11.08 -11.46 11.07
C THR A 266 9.76 -11.57 10.33
N GLY A 267 9.02 -10.46 10.19
CA GLY A 267 7.73 -10.46 9.49
C GLY A 267 7.87 -10.81 8.01
N GLY A 268 8.79 -10.13 7.32
CA GLY A 268 9.01 -10.33 5.90
C GLY A 268 8.66 -9.05 5.16
N ALA A 269 7.94 -9.15 4.06
CA ALA A 269 7.28 -8.01 3.43
C ALA A 269 5.78 -8.16 3.65
N GLY A 270 5.06 -7.09 3.95
CA GLY A 270 3.61 -7.20 4.19
C GLY A 270 3.24 -6.48 5.48
N ASN A 271 1.96 -6.46 5.82
CA ASN A 271 1.55 -5.88 7.10
C ASN A 271 1.45 -7.00 8.14
N ASP A 272 2.48 -7.16 8.95
CA ASP A 272 2.65 -8.30 9.84
C ASP A 272 2.21 -8.01 11.27
N LEU A 273 1.87 -9.07 12.01
CA LEU A 273 1.68 -9.05 13.45
C LEU A 273 2.70 -9.96 14.12
N LEU A 274 3.65 -9.37 14.83
CA LEU A 274 4.73 -10.09 15.52
C LEU A 274 4.52 -10.05 17.03
N SER A 275 4.53 -11.22 17.68
CA SER A 275 4.35 -11.37 19.13
C SER A 275 5.36 -12.35 19.72
N SER A 276 6.34 -11.90 20.50
CA SER A 276 7.45 -12.76 20.96
C SER A 276 7.29 -13.36 22.36
N GLY A 277 6.35 -12.85 23.17
CA GLY A 277 6.07 -13.44 24.48
C GLY A 277 7.11 -13.06 25.55
N GLY A 278 7.80 -14.01 26.18
CA GLY A 278 8.69 -13.75 27.31
C GLY A 278 10.14 -14.12 27.04
N GLY A 279 11.09 -13.19 27.14
CA GLY A 279 12.40 -13.43 26.56
C GLY A 279 13.32 -12.22 26.61
N ASN A 280 14.39 -12.25 25.84
CA ASN A 280 15.04 -11.02 25.36
C ASN A 280 15.02 -11.10 23.84
N ASP A 281 13.95 -10.60 23.26
CA ASP A 281 13.59 -10.92 21.89
C ASP A 281 14.12 -9.87 20.91
N THR A 282 14.22 -10.26 19.64
CA THR A 282 14.51 -9.37 18.53
C THR A 282 13.45 -9.49 17.45
N LEU A 283 12.66 -8.44 17.26
CA LEU A 283 11.59 -8.40 16.26
C LEU A 283 12.03 -7.49 15.11
N GLN A 284 12.05 -8.02 13.88
CA GLN A 284 12.49 -7.34 12.67
C GLN A 284 11.29 -7.08 11.75
N ALA A 285 10.90 -5.82 11.70
CA ALA A 285 9.72 -5.26 11.03
C ALA A 285 10.13 -3.95 10.32
N ARG A 286 11.32 -3.93 9.71
CA ARG A 286 11.85 -2.75 9.00
C ARG A 286 11.97 -3.05 7.52
N ASP A 287 10.82 -3.33 6.94
CA ASP A 287 10.65 -3.84 5.58
C ASP A 287 10.03 -2.80 4.63
N GLY A 288 9.57 -1.67 5.17
CA GLY A 288 8.84 -0.68 4.41
C GLY A 288 7.38 -1.08 4.20
N PHE A 289 6.73 -1.76 5.13
CA PHE A 289 5.28 -1.95 5.22
C PHE A 289 4.80 -1.56 6.63
N ALA A 290 3.53 -1.80 6.96
CA ALA A 290 2.97 -1.34 8.23
C ALA A 290 2.73 -2.53 9.16
N ASP A 291 3.61 -2.70 10.13
CA ASP A 291 3.57 -3.83 11.06
C ASP A 291 2.98 -3.47 12.42
N THR A 292 2.56 -4.50 13.16
CA THR A 292 2.23 -4.43 14.58
C THR A 292 3.15 -5.34 15.39
N VAL A 293 3.91 -4.76 16.32
CA VAL A 293 4.97 -5.45 17.07
C VAL A 293 4.66 -5.46 18.57
N PHE A 294 4.59 -6.65 19.16
CA PHE A 294 4.40 -6.89 20.61
C PHE A 294 5.57 -7.70 21.17
N CYS A 295 6.46 -7.07 21.94
CA CYS A 295 7.64 -7.77 22.48
C CYS A 295 7.39 -8.57 23.78
N GLY A 296 6.32 -8.26 24.52
CA GLY A 296 6.00 -8.96 25.77
C GLY A 296 6.97 -8.71 26.95
N ASP A 297 7.28 -9.74 27.73
CA ASP A 297 8.06 -9.62 28.98
C ASP A 297 9.55 -9.83 28.70
N GLY A 298 10.40 -8.82 28.91
CA GLY A 298 11.80 -9.03 28.56
C GLY A 298 12.69 -7.82 28.62
N ASN A 299 13.85 -7.93 27.97
CA ASN A 299 14.58 -6.76 27.49
C ASN A 299 14.75 -6.90 25.99
N ASP A 300 13.79 -6.36 25.27
CA ASP A 300 13.54 -6.70 23.88
C ASP A 300 14.01 -5.59 22.95
N THR A 301 14.27 -5.97 21.70
CA THR A 301 14.67 -5.07 20.63
C THR A 301 13.69 -5.16 19.46
N ALA A 302 13.04 -4.04 19.16
CA ALA A 302 12.21 -3.90 17.96
C ALA A 302 12.97 -3.09 16.90
N VAL A 303 13.29 -3.71 15.76
CA VAL A 303 13.91 -3.08 14.60
C VAL A 303 12.80 -2.75 13.61
N VAL A 304 12.42 -1.48 13.54
CA VAL A 304 11.19 -1.00 12.88
C VAL A 304 11.44 0.21 11.99
N ASP A 305 10.48 0.54 11.14
CA ASP A 305 10.40 1.80 10.41
C ASP A 305 9.33 2.76 10.96
N THR A 306 9.00 3.82 10.21
CA THR A 306 8.07 4.87 10.67
C THR A 306 6.60 4.51 10.58
N LEU A 307 6.25 3.43 9.88
CA LEU A 307 4.88 2.99 9.67
C LEU A 307 4.39 2.05 10.77
N ASP A 308 5.30 1.41 11.48
CA ASP A 308 4.95 0.34 12.42
C ASP A 308 4.39 0.84 13.75
N LEU A 309 3.39 0.12 14.23
CA LEU A 309 2.85 0.21 15.56
C LEU A 309 3.63 -0.73 16.49
N VAL A 310 4.34 -0.16 17.46
CA VAL A 310 5.14 -0.92 18.41
C VAL A 310 4.54 -0.75 19.80
N SER A 311 4.35 -1.86 20.51
CA SER A 311 3.87 -1.86 21.90
C SER A 311 4.84 -1.16 22.84
N ASP A 312 4.35 -0.75 24.01
CA ASP A 312 5.17 -0.20 25.08
C ASP A 312 5.98 -1.26 25.84
N THR A 313 5.80 -2.53 25.48
CA THR A 313 6.54 -3.68 26.02
C THR A 313 7.88 -3.90 25.33
N CYS A 314 8.24 -3.09 24.32
CA CYS A 314 9.55 -3.18 23.66
C CYS A 314 10.52 -2.15 24.27
N GLU A 315 11.55 -2.59 25.01
CA GLU A 315 12.48 -1.69 25.71
C GLU A 315 13.40 -0.92 24.76
N ASN A 316 13.90 -1.58 23.70
CA ASN A 316 14.84 -1.00 22.74
C ASN A 316 14.24 -0.91 21.33
N VAL A 317 13.55 0.20 21.03
CA VAL A 317 12.98 0.45 19.70
C VAL A 317 13.99 1.16 18.79
N GLN A 318 14.51 0.47 17.78
CA GLN A 318 15.39 0.99 16.75
C GLN A 318 14.58 1.40 15.51
N ARG A 319 14.13 2.66 15.48
CA ARG A 319 13.32 3.20 14.37
C ARG A 319 14.15 3.88 13.28
N ALA A 320 13.97 3.51 12.03
CA ALA A 320 14.57 4.20 10.88
C ALA A 320 13.57 4.30 9.72
N ASP A 321 13.43 5.48 9.11
CA ASP A 321 12.67 5.63 7.87
C ASP A 321 13.43 4.95 6.72
N VAL A 322 12.89 3.83 6.24
CA VAL A 322 13.46 3.10 5.08
C VAL A 322 12.82 3.49 3.76
N GLY A 323 11.77 4.32 3.76
CA GLY A 323 10.97 4.62 2.59
C GLY A 323 10.23 3.38 2.08
N ASN A 324 8.92 3.44 2.03
CA ASN A 324 8.05 2.30 1.72
C ASN A 324 7.49 2.43 0.27
N ALA A 325 6.99 1.34 -0.33
CA ALA A 325 6.44 1.29 -1.70
C ALA A 325 5.08 2.04 -1.89
N ASN A 326 4.46 2.47 -0.79
CA ASN A 326 3.15 3.14 -0.63
C ASN A 326 3.20 4.51 0.09
N ASP A 327 4.29 4.91 0.76
CA ASP A 327 4.51 6.22 1.40
C ASP A 327 5.16 7.17 0.39
N ASP A 328 4.40 7.48 -0.66
CA ASP A 328 4.74 8.58 -1.55
C ASP A 328 4.33 9.88 -0.85
N LYS A 329 5.32 10.70 -0.47
CA LYS A 329 5.09 12.00 0.18
C LYS A 329 4.98 13.05 -0.91
N ALA A 330 3.89 13.83 -0.91
CA ALA A 330 3.72 14.89 -1.90
C ALA A 330 4.97 15.79 -2.06
N PRO A 331 5.31 16.19 -3.30
CA PRO A 331 6.59 16.82 -3.60
C PRO A 331 6.73 18.19 -2.95
N VAL A 332 7.91 18.48 -2.42
CA VAL A 332 8.22 19.80 -1.85
C VAL A 332 8.74 20.74 -2.94
N VAL A 333 8.09 21.88 -3.13
CA VAL A 333 8.49 22.92 -4.10
C VAL A 333 8.85 24.23 -3.41
N ASN A 334 9.88 24.92 -3.92
CA ASN A 334 10.35 26.20 -3.37
C ASN A 334 10.69 27.20 -4.48
N PHE A 335 10.41 28.48 -4.21
CA PHE A 335 10.83 29.59 -5.07
C PHE A 335 12.27 30.01 -4.77
N VAL A 336 13.14 29.93 -5.77
CA VAL A 336 14.50 30.48 -5.73
C VAL A 336 14.47 31.95 -6.17
N THR A 337 13.88 32.25 -7.32
CA THR A 337 13.57 33.62 -7.78
C THR A 337 12.18 33.68 -8.39
N PRO A 338 11.41 34.77 -8.20
CA PRO A 338 11.73 35.97 -7.43
C PRO A 338 11.70 35.74 -5.91
N GLY A 339 12.41 36.61 -5.18
CA GLY A 339 12.40 36.66 -3.73
C GLY A 339 11.08 37.19 -3.16
N PRO A 340 10.81 37.00 -1.85
CA PRO A 340 9.59 37.51 -1.21
C PRO A 340 9.42 39.03 -1.41
N ASN A 341 8.26 39.44 -1.92
CA ASN A 341 7.88 40.83 -2.22
C ASN A 341 8.79 41.55 -3.24
N GLU A 342 9.59 40.81 -4.01
CA GLU A 342 10.44 41.39 -5.04
C GLU A 342 9.61 42.13 -6.10
N ILE A 343 10.16 43.24 -6.60
CA ILE A 343 9.53 44.01 -7.67
C ILE A 343 9.92 43.40 -9.01
N ILE A 344 8.96 42.78 -9.69
CA ILE A 344 9.14 42.18 -11.02
C ILE A 344 8.60 43.09 -12.13
N SER A 345 9.06 42.87 -13.37
CA SER A 345 8.67 43.70 -14.50
C SER A 345 7.29 43.31 -15.03
N GLY A 346 6.34 44.24 -15.10
CA GLY A 346 5.11 44.01 -15.88
C GLY A 346 5.32 44.10 -17.40
N THR A 347 6.52 44.49 -17.87
CA THR A 347 6.77 44.74 -19.30
C THR A 347 7.61 43.65 -19.97
N VAL A 348 8.54 43.07 -19.23
CA VAL A 348 9.51 42.08 -19.69
C VAL A 348 9.24 40.81 -18.89
N PRO A 349 9.15 39.63 -19.54
CA PRO A 349 8.97 38.39 -18.82
C PRO A 349 10.07 38.20 -17.77
N THR A 350 9.68 37.71 -16.60
CA THR A 350 10.58 37.40 -15.50
C THR A 350 10.77 35.88 -15.46
N ALA A 351 12.02 35.42 -15.45
CA ALA A 351 12.32 34.01 -15.25
C ALA A 351 12.07 33.64 -13.78
N VAL A 352 11.04 32.84 -13.53
CA VAL A 352 10.74 32.27 -12.22
C VAL A 352 11.52 30.97 -12.11
N THR A 353 12.44 30.89 -11.15
CA THR A 353 13.27 29.72 -10.92
C THR A 353 12.80 28.99 -9.66
N LEU A 354 12.64 27.67 -9.78
CA LEU A 354 12.04 26.82 -8.77
C LEU A 354 12.95 25.61 -8.51
N THR A 355 12.89 25.10 -7.28
CA THR A 355 13.43 23.78 -6.92
C THR A 355 12.28 22.92 -6.46
N ALA A 356 12.28 21.65 -6.85
CA ALA A 356 11.36 20.66 -6.34
C ALA A 356 12.12 19.38 -5.99
N THR A 357 11.71 18.74 -4.92
CA THR A 357 12.28 17.47 -4.42
C THR A 357 11.15 16.58 -3.95
N ASP A 358 11.35 15.29 -4.12
CA ASP A 358 10.36 14.25 -3.87
C ASP A 358 11.08 12.92 -3.62
N ASP A 359 10.48 12.00 -2.87
CA ASP A 359 11.09 10.70 -2.56
C ASP A 359 10.98 9.70 -3.71
N LYS A 360 10.00 9.83 -4.62
CA LYS A 360 9.82 8.98 -5.81
C LYS A 360 10.17 9.68 -7.13
N GLY A 361 10.23 11.01 -7.12
CA GLY A 361 10.70 11.84 -8.21
C GLY A 361 9.65 12.83 -8.70
N VAL A 362 10.10 13.99 -9.16
CA VAL A 362 9.23 15.08 -9.61
C VAL A 362 8.96 14.96 -11.11
N ALA A 363 7.70 14.75 -11.50
CA ALA A 363 7.27 14.74 -12.90
C ALA A 363 7.28 16.13 -13.54
N GLY A 364 7.02 17.18 -12.76
CA GLY A 364 7.17 18.55 -13.21
C GLY A 364 6.63 19.59 -12.25
N VAL A 365 6.80 20.87 -12.62
CA VAL A 365 6.36 22.03 -11.86
C VAL A 365 5.50 22.93 -12.73
N VAL A 366 4.41 23.43 -12.15
CA VAL A 366 3.48 24.36 -12.77
C VAL A 366 3.49 25.67 -11.99
N LEU A 367 3.46 26.79 -12.72
CA LEU A 367 3.27 28.12 -12.15
C LEU A 367 1.84 28.58 -12.42
N ILE A 368 1.17 29.06 -11.39
CA ILE A 368 -0.23 29.50 -11.40
C ILE A 368 -0.29 30.95 -10.90
N ASP A 369 -1.13 31.73 -11.55
CA ASP A 369 -1.44 33.12 -11.21
C ASP A 369 -2.94 33.36 -11.34
N ASP A 370 -3.57 33.99 -10.34
CA ASP A 370 -5.04 34.18 -10.27
C ASP A 370 -5.86 32.89 -10.56
N GLY A 371 -5.33 31.74 -10.15
CA GLY A 371 -5.96 30.43 -10.37
C GLY A 371 -5.82 29.88 -11.80
N VAL A 372 -5.03 30.54 -12.65
CA VAL A 372 -4.77 30.14 -14.04
C VAL A 372 -3.32 29.67 -14.19
N VAL A 373 -3.12 28.53 -14.84
CA VAL A 373 -1.78 28.05 -15.19
C VAL A 373 -1.13 29.01 -16.20
N VAL A 374 0.00 29.60 -15.82
CA VAL A 374 0.77 30.52 -16.66
C VAL A 374 1.95 29.86 -17.38
N GLY A 375 2.40 28.69 -16.90
CA GLY A 375 3.42 27.89 -17.55
C GLY A 375 3.79 26.66 -16.72
N SER A 376 4.57 25.76 -17.32
CA SER A 376 5.09 24.57 -16.65
C SER A 376 6.51 24.25 -17.15
N ASP A 377 7.24 23.48 -16.36
CA ASP A 377 8.55 22.94 -16.69
C ASP A 377 8.70 21.55 -16.07
N ASN A 378 9.22 20.59 -16.83
CA ASN A 378 9.39 19.20 -16.39
C ASN A 378 10.87 18.81 -16.21
N THR A 379 11.81 19.74 -16.45
CA THR A 379 13.24 19.45 -16.39
C THR A 379 13.93 20.36 -15.37
N ALA A 380 14.57 19.78 -14.36
CA ALA A 380 15.37 20.54 -13.42
C ALA A 380 16.66 21.08 -14.08
N PRO A 381 17.10 22.32 -13.81
CA PRO A 381 16.47 23.31 -12.94
C PRO A 381 15.21 23.92 -13.57
N TYR A 382 14.12 23.99 -12.81
CA TYR A 382 12.81 24.42 -13.31
C TYR A 382 12.77 25.94 -13.50
N VAL A 383 12.53 26.40 -14.73
CA VAL A 383 12.49 27.82 -15.10
C VAL A 383 11.28 28.15 -15.96
N ILE A 384 10.35 28.96 -15.41
CA ILE A 384 9.13 29.37 -16.09
C ILE A 384 9.16 30.88 -16.37
N ASN A 385 9.01 31.26 -17.64
CA ASN A 385 8.98 32.68 -18.05
C ASN A 385 7.60 33.29 -17.80
N TYR A 386 7.46 34.00 -16.69
CA TYR A 386 6.22 34.65 -16.29
C TYR A 386 6.10 36.06 -16.88
N GLN A 387 5.04 36.31 -17.65
CA GLN A 387 4.70 37.62 -18.19
C GLN A 387 3.39 38.11 -17.56
N PRO A 388 3.44 39.04 -16.60
CA PRO A 388 2.24 39.57 -15.96
C PRO A 388 1.31 40.25 -16.96
N ASP A 389 0.02 40.21 -16.71
CA ASP A 389 -1.02 40.97 -17.40
C ASP A 389 -1.37 42.28 -16.68
N SER A 390 -2.41 42.98 -17.13
CA SER A 390 -2.80 44.26 -16.53
C SER A 390 -3.48 44.15 -15.17
N ASP A 391 -4.11 43.04 -14.85
CA ASP A 391 -4.79 42.79 -13.58
C ASP A 391 -3.75 42.51 -12.47
N ASP A 392 -2.62 41.90 -12.81
CA ASP A 392 -1.51 41.59 -11.90
C ASP A 392 -0.72 42.82 -11.42
N VAL A 393 -0.91 43.99 -12.04
CA VAL A 393 -0.13 45.20 -11.72
C VAL A 393 -0.41 45.68 -10.29
N GLY A 394 0.57 45.52 -9.41
CA GLY A 394 0.44 45.86 -8.00
C GLY A 394 1.02 44.76 -7.13
N ALA A 395 0.37 44.44 -6.01
CA ALA A 395 0.70 43.23 -5.28
C ALA A 395 0.09 42.04 -6.03
N ASN A 396 0.87 40.98 -6.20
CA ASN A 396 0.41 39.74 -6.82
C ASN A 396 0.96 38.53 -6.05
N THR A 397 0.29 37.38 -6.15
CA THR A 397 0.70 36.13 -5.50
C THR A 397 0.82 35.01 -6.53
N LEU A 398 2.04 34.55 -6.74
CA LEU A 398 2.32 33.39 -7.57
C LEU A 398 2.21 32.10 -6.75
N ILE A 399 1.69 31.06 -7.36
CA ILE A 399 1.61 29.71 -6.78
C ILE A 399 2.47 28.79 -7.63
N ALA A 400 3.45 28.13 -7.01
CA ALA A 400 4.16 27.01 -7.64
C ALA A 400 3.53 25.71 -7.14
N GLN A 401 3.30 24.77 -8.05
CA GLN A 401 2.81 23.43 -7.76
C GLN A 401 3.77 22.42 -8.38
N ALA A 402 4.40 21.57 -7.57
CA ALA A 402 5.11 20.40 -8.08
C ALA A 402 4.16 19.20 -8.10
N ILE A 403 4.35 18.32 -9.08
CA ILE A 403 3.62 17.07 -9.24
C ILE A 403 4.65 15.94 -9.36
N ASP A 404 4.49 14.87 -8.58
CA ASP A 404 5.34 13.68 -8.62
C ASP A 404 4.93 12.71 -9.74
N THR A 405 5.62 11.57 -9.84
CA THR A 405 5.34 10.54 -10.85
C THR A 405 4.04 9.76 -10.63
N LEU A 406 3.47 9.82 -9.44
CA LEU A 406 2.23 9.12 -9.04
C LEU A 406 1.01 10.08 -9.00
N GLY A 407 1.22 11.37 -9.21
CA GLY A 407 0.21 12.40 -9.38
C GLY A 407 -0.15 13.18 -8.12
N GLN A 408 0.59 13.03 -7.00
CA GLN A 408 0.37 13.93 -5.86
C GLN A 408 0.97 15.30 -6.12
N ALA A 409 0.61 16.28 -5.29
CA ALA A 409 1.02 17.65 -5.51
C ALA A 409 1.30 18.41 -4.22
N GLY A 410 2.46 19.07 -4.18
CA GLY A 410 2.79 20.06 -3.17
C GLY A 410 2.83 21.47 -3.76
N THR A 411 2.57 22.47 -2.92
CA THR A 411 2.45 23.87 -3.35
C THR A 411 3.29 24.83 -2.51
N ALA A 412 3.73 25.92 -3.14
CA ALA A 412 4.35 27.05 -2.48
C ALA A 412 3.78 28.37 -2.98
N LEU A 413 3.76 29.38 -2.11
CA LEU A 413 3.28 30.73 -2.42
C LEU A 413 4.44 31.72 -2.48
N ARG A 414 4.36 32.65 -3.45
CA ARG A 414 5.29 33.77 -3.57
C ARG A 414 4.57 35.07 -3.85
N ASN A 415 4.54 35.93 -2.84
CA ASN A 415 4.10 37.31 -3.00
C ASN A 415 5.17 38.11 -3.76
N VAL A 416 4.75 38.87 -4.77
CA VAL A 416 5.58 39.75 -5.60
C VAL A 416 4.91 41.11 -5.78
N ARG A 417 5.64 42.08 -6.30
CA ARG A 417 5.08 43.36 -6.74
C ARG A 417 5.34 43.59 -8.23
N VAL A 418 4.29 43.61 -9.03
CA VAL A 418 4.40 43.83 -10.47
C VAL A 418 4.48 45.32 -10.79
N GLY A 419 5.57 45.72 -11.44
CA GLY A 419 5.76 47.07 -11.94
C GLY A 419 4.79 47.41 -13.08
N ARG A 420 4.48 48.70 -13.24
CA ARG A 420 3.58 49.16 -14.32
C ARG A 420 4.11 48.80 -15.70
N ILE A 421 3.18 48.49 -16.60
CA ILE A 421 3.48 48.04 -17.97
C ILE A 421 3.80 49.24 -18.86
N THR A 422 4.91 49.19 -19.58
CA THR A 422 5.26 50.24 -20.55
C THR A 422 4.43 50.06 -21.83
N PRO A 423 3.60 51.05 -22.23
CA PRO A 423 2.82 50.94 -23.45
C PRO A 423 3.73 50.84 -24.69
N ARG A 424 3.24 50.21 -25.77
CA ARG A 424 4.01 50.09 -27.03
C ARG A 424 4.35 51.45 -27.63
N GLY A 425 3.54 52.46 -27.35
CA GLY A 425 3.79 53.84 -27.75
C GLY A 425 2.53 54.67 -27.86
N LEU A 426 2.68 55.90 -28.34
CA LEU A 426 1.58 56.84 -28.56
C LEU A 426 1.64 57.35 -30.00
N ARG A 427 0.62 57.09 -30.81
CA ARG A 427 0.52 57.66 -32.17
C ARG A 427 -0.17 59.00 -32.10
N VAL A 428 0.43 60.04 -32.68
CA VAL A 428 -0.10 61.41 -32.64
C VAL A 428 -0.04 62.09 -34.00
N SER A 429 -1.15 62.71 -34.37
CA SER A 429 -1.34 63.57 -35.55
C SER A 429 -1.86 64.94 -35.11
N VAL A 430 -1.42 66.00 -35.77
CA VAL A 430 -1.92 67.36 -35.58
C VAL A 430 -2.40 67.90 -36.92
N ARG A 431 -3.65 68.39 -36.97
CA ARG A 431 -4.25 68.99 -38.17
C ARG A 431 -4.90 70.36 -37.86
N PRO A 432 -4.72 71.37 -38.74
CA PRO A 432 -3.79 71.37 -39.87
C PRO A 432 -2.32 71.47 -39.38
N THR A 433 -1.36 71.15 -40.25
CA THR A 433 0.07 71.36 -39.95
C THR A 433 0.48 72.83 -40.03
N ARG A 434 -0.29 73.64 -40.77
CA ARG A 434 -0.23 75.10 -40.79
C ARG A 434 -1.64 75.69 -40.73
N ASP A 435 -1.86 76.65 -39.84
CA ASP A 435 -3.08 77.46 -39.84
C ASP A 435 -2.72 78.93 -40.09
N ARG A 436 -3.40 79.54 -41.08
CA ARG A 436 -3.18 80.94 -41.49
C ARG A 436 -4.27 81.87 -40.98
N THR A 437 -5.35 81.34 -40.41
CA THR A 437 -6.53 82.11 -40.01
C THR A 437 -6.50 82.38 -38.51
N ASN A 438 -6.47 83.64 -38.09
CA ASN A 438 -6.56 84.04 -36.68
C ASN A 438 -8.04 84.16 -36.27
N PRO A 439 -8.53 83.51 -35.20
CA PRO A 439 -7.83 82.67 -34.23
C PRO A 439 -7.35 81.34 -34.79
N TYR A 440 -6.10 80.97 -34.50
CA TYR A 440 -5.51 79.72 -34.95
C TYR A 440 -6.11 78.52 -34.22
N ARG A 441 -6.36 77.45 -34.96
CA ARG A 441 -7.02 76.22 -34.52
C ARG A 441 -6.17 75.02 -34.86
N PHE A 442 -5.80 74.24 -33.84
CA PHE A 442 -5.12 72.96 -34.02
C PHE A 442 -5.93 71.86 -33.35
N THR A 443 -6.19 70.79 -34.10
CA THR A 443 -6.72 69.53 -33.57
C THR A 443 -5.58 68.54 -33.45
N THR A 444 -5.28 68.13 -32.22
CA THR A 444 -4.36 67.01 -31.95
C THR A 444 -5.19 65.77 -31.69
N SER A 445 -4.95 64.69 -32.40
CA SER A 445 -5.61 63.40 -32.19
C SER A 445 -4.62 62.26 -32.26
N GLY A 446 -4.96 61.14 -31.64
CA GLY A 446 -4.06 60.01 -31.58
C GLY A 446 -4.62 58.80 -30.87
N THR A 447 -3.80 57.75 -30.82
CA THR A 447 -4.14 56.45 -30.22
C THR A 447 -2.99 55.98 -29.34
N LEU A 448 -3.29 55.56 -28.11
CA LEU A 448 -2.36 54.85 -27.25
C LEU A 448 -2.27 53.38 -27.71
N LEU A 449 -1.06 52.90 -27.93
CA LEU A 449 -0.82 51.53 -28.38
C LEU A 449 -0.55 50.65 -27.15
N LEU A 450 -1.49 49.74 -26.87
CA LEU A 450 -1.39 48.77 -25.78
C LEU A 450 -0.52 47.56 -26.18
N ARG A 451 0.02 46.86 -25.19
CA ARG A 451 0.59 45.52 -25.37
C ARG A 451 -0.52 44.46 -25.37
N PRO A 452 -0.27 43.26 -25.90
CA PRO A 452 -1.28 42.18 -25.94
C PRO A 452 -1.80 41.79 -24.55
N ASN A 453 -0.92 41.75 -23.55
CA ASN A 453 -1.21 41.43 -22.15
C ASN A 453 -1.89 42.57 -21.36
N VAL A 454 -2.45 43.59 -22.03
CA VAL A 454 -3.11 44.71 -21.36
C VAL A 454 -4.57 44.76 -21.77
N ARG A 455 -5.46 44.50 -20.80
CA ARG A 455 -6.91 44.64 -21.00
C ARG A 455 -7.24 46.10 -21.32
N ARG A 456 -8.02 46.30 -22.40
CA ARG A 456 -8.39 47.66 -22.86
C ARG A 456 -9.10 48.49 -21.80
N ALA A 457 -9.96 47.87 -20.99
CA ALA A 457 -10.69 48.55 -19.93
C ALA A 457 -9.75 49.24 -18.93
N LEU A 458 -8.59 48.64 -18.65
CA LEU A 458 -7.62 49.16 -17.70
C LEU A 458 -6.56 50.03 -18.38
N GLY A 459 -6.08 49.61 -19.55
CA GLY A 459 -5.06 50.34 -20.30
C GLY A 459 -5.54 51.67 -20.89
N CYS A 460 -6.80 51.76 -21.30
CA CYS A 460 -7.36 52.97 -21.92
C CYS A 460 -7.94 53.97 -20.89
N ASP A 461 -7.77 53.74 -19.60
CA ASP A 461 -8.22 54.67 -18.56
C ASP A 461 -7.10 55.64 -18.16
N GLY A 462 -7.10 56.85 -18.70
CA GLY A 462 -6.12 57.85 -18.28
C GLY A 462 -6.08 59.10 -19.15
N ILE A 463 -5.14 59.98 -18.81
CA ILE A 463 -5.09 61.33 -19.34
C ILE A 463 -3.91 61.53 -20.29
N VAL A 464 -4.20 62.07 -21.46
CA VAL A 464 -3.21 62.60 -22.41
C VAL A 464 -3.12 64.12 -22.25
N SER A 465 -1.91 64.61 -21.99
CA SER A 465 -1.59 66.03 -21.96
C SER A 465 -1.08 66.47 -23.33
N VAL A 466 -1.73 67.47 -23.92
CA VAL A 466 -1.37 68.12 -25.18
C VAL A 466 -0.92 69.55 -24.86
N GLN A 467 0.38 69.79 -24.97
CA GLN A 467 1.00 71.08 -24.70
C GLN A 467 1.52 71.70 -25.99
N ILE A 468 1.02 72.89 -26.35
CA ILE A 468 1.52 73.67 -27.48
C ILE A 468 2.52 74.69 -26.94
N LYS A 469 3.78 74.58 -27.38
CA LYS A 469 4.86 75.51 -27.02
C LYS A 469 5.32 76.34 -28.20
N ARG A 470 5.75 77.56 -27.89
CA ARG A 470 6.51 78.45 -28.76
C ARG A 470 7.83 78.76 -28.09
N GLY A 471 8.94 78.24 -28.63
CA GLY A 471 10.22 78.25 -27.92
C GLY A 471 10.05 77.63 -26.53
N ARG A 472 10.34 78.40 -25.48
CA ARG A 472 10.15 77.99 -24.07
C ARG A 472 8.74 78.28 -23.51
N LYS A 473 7.92 79.12 -24.16
CA LYS A 473 6.61 79.55 -23.64
C LYS A 473 5.52 78.53 -23.98
N THR A 474 4.65 78.24 -23.02
CA THR A 474 3.45 77.41 -23.23
C THR A 474 2.31 78.30 -23.73
N VAL A 475 1.81 78.00 -24.93
CA VAL A 475 0.66 78.68 -25.56
C VAL A 475 -0.65 78.05 -25.12
N SER A 476 -0.66 76.72 -24.98
CA SER A 476 -1.81 75.99 -24.48
C SER A 476 -1.36 74.70 -23.80
N ASN A 477 -2.10 74.28 -22.78
CA ASN A 477 -1.94 73.00 -22.13
C ASN A 477 -3.34 72.42 -21.91
N ARG A 478 -3.66 71.33 -22.60
CA ARG A 478 -4.94 70.62 -22.47
C ARG A 478 -4.70 69.21 -21.93
N ARG A 479 -5.58 68.77 -21.04
CA ARG A 479 -5.66 67.39 -20.57
C ARG A 479 -6.91 66.78 -21.16
N VAL A 480 -6.78 65.62 -21.79
CA VAL A 480 -7.87 64.92 -22.47
C VAL A 480 -7.90 63.48 -21.98
N GLN A 481 -9.07 63.02 -21.55
CA GLN A 481 -9.28 61.62 -21.18
C GLN A 481 -9.22 60.75 -22.45
N LEU A 482 -8.57 59.59 -22.35
CA LEU A 482 -8.65 58.56 -23.39
C LEU A 482 -10.08 58.01 -23.48
N SER A 483 -10.52 57.72 -24.69
CA SER A 483 -11.74 56.97 -24.92
C SER A 483 -11.54 55.48 -24.60
N ARG A 484 -12.64 54.72 -24.53
CA ARG A 484 -12.62 53.25 -24.40
C ARG A 484 -11.87 52.53 -25.53
N THR A 485 -11.63 53.20 -26.66
CA THR A 485 -10.83 52.67 -27.79
C THR A 485 -9.38 53.15 -27.77
N CYS A 486 -8.90 53.67 -26.62
CA CYS A 486 -7.56 54.23 -26.46
C CYS A 486 -7.26 55.41 -27.39
N THR A 487 -8.29 56.14 -27.85
CA THR A 487 -8.13 57.31 -28.72
C THR A 487 -8.35 58.60 -27.94
N PHE A 488 -7.73 59.70 -28.39
CA PHE A 488 -7.98 61.03 -27.84
C PHE A 488 -8.09 62.09 -28.94
N ARG A 489 -8.80 63.18 -28.65
CA ARG A 489 -8.91 64.36 -29.52
C ARG A 489 -8.93 65.63 -28.69
N SER A 490 -8.00 66.54 -28.97
CA SER A 490 -7.91 67.86 -28.34
C SER A 490 -8.01 68.94 -29.40
N ARG A 491 -8.97 69.86 -29.27
CA ARG A 491 -9.08 71.05 -30.10
C ARG A 491 -8.59 72.25 -29.30
N VAL A 492 -7.60 72.95 -29.83
CA VAL A 492 -7.05 74.16 -29.22
C VAL A 492 -7.29 75.33 -30.17
N THR A 493 -7.82 76.43 -29.64
CA THR A 493 -7.99 77.69 -30.36
C THR A 493 -7.29 78.81 -29.57
N PHE A 494 -6.47 79.63 -30.21
CA PHE A 494 -5.85 80.80 -29.57
C PHE A 494 -5.66 81.96 -30.54
N ARG A 495 -5.72 83.20 -30.03
CA ARG A 495 -5.53 84.43 -30.80
C ARG A 495 -4.10 84.94 -30.67
N ASN A 496 -3.56 85.52 -31.75
CA ASN A 496 -2.30 86.26 -31.69
C ASN A 496 -2.56 87.71 -31.26
N ARG A 497 -2.18 88.07 -30.03
CA ARG A 497 -2.29 89.43 -29.48
C ARG A 497 -1.05 90.31 -29.74
N GLY A 498 -0.25 89.98 -30.77
CA GLY A 498 0.71 90.93 -31.35
C GLY A 498 2.20 90.62 -31.18
N ARG A 499 2.66 89.36 -31.38
CA ARG A 499 4.10 89.03 -31.65
C ARG A 499 4.35 87.52 -31.81
N LEU A 500 3.70 86.79 -32.73
CA LEU A 500 4.00 85.35 -32.93
C LEU A 500 5.36 85.04 -33.60
N GLY A 501 6.14 86.04 -34.04
CA GLY A 501 7.48 85.82 -34.62
C GLY A 501 7.43 84.83 -35.80
N SER A 502 8.33 83.83 -35.83
CA SER A 502 8.46 82.83 -36.92
C SER A 502 7.28 81.87 -37.13
N GLY A 503 6.22 81.96 -36.31
CA GLY A 503 5.04 81.11 -36.40
C GLY A 503 5.27 79.63 -36.06
N ARG A 504 6.50 79.19 -35.74
CA ARG A 504 6.84 77.80 -35.44
C ARG A 504 6.37 77.40 -34.04
N LEU A 505 5.62 76.31 -33.95
CA LEU A 505 5.07 75.75 -32.71
C LEU A 505 5.46 74.27 -32.58
N ARG A 506 5.64 73.84 -31.33
CA ARG A 506 5.85 72.43 -30.96
C ARG A 506 4.64 71.95 -30.18
N VAL A 507 3.99 70.91 -30.66
CA VAL A 507 2.92 70.20 -29.95
C VAL A 507 3.55 68.99 -29.27
N LEU A 508 3.70 69.05 -27.96
CA LEU A 508 4.18 67.95 -27.11
C LEU A 508 2.97 67.20 -26.59
N THR A 509 2.91 65.91 -26.87
CA THR A 509 1.79 65.05 -26.45
C THR A 509 2.33 63.91 -25.62
N ARG A 510 1.79 63.74 -24.42
CA ARG A 510 2.25 62.74 -23.44
C ARG A 510 1.08 62.05 -22.77
N PHE A 511 1.15 60.73 -22.65
CA PHE A 511 0.27 59.96 -21.77
C PHE A 511 0.90 59.92 -20.38
N ALA A 512 0.14 60.31 -19.36
CA ALA A 512 0.66 60.49 -17.99
C ALA A 512 0.88 59.17 -17.22
N GLY A 513 0.50 58.03 -17.81
CA GLY A 513 0.38 56.76 -17.10
C GLY A 513 -0.97 56.65 -16.38
N ASN A 514 -1.26 55.47 -15.85
CA ASN A 514 -2.42 55.19 -15.01
C ASN A 514 -2.04 54.10 -13.98
N ARG A 515 -3.02 53.40 -13.38
CA ARG A 515 -2.76 52.35 -12.40
C ARG A 515 -1.97 51.16 -12.96
N VAL A 516 -2.20 50.80 -14.23
CA VAL A 516 -1.59 49.64 -14.90
C VAL A 516 -0.41 50.00 -15.81
N LEU A 517 -0.44 51.16 -16.47
CA LEU A 517 0.52 51.60 -17.48
C LEU A 517 1.47 52.67 -16.95
N ALA A 518 2.74 52.52 -17.30
CA ALA A 518 3.76 53.55 -17.15
C ALA A 518 3.53 54.73 -18.11
N ARG A 519 4.28 55.82 -17.91
CA ARG A 519 4.25 56.99 -18.80
C ARG A 519 4.73 56.60 -20.20
N ALA A 520 4.02 57.06 -21.24
CA ALA A 520 4.49 56.90 -22.61
C ALA A 520 5.52 57.98 -22.97
N PRO A 521 6.48 57.70 -23.89
CA PRO A 521 7.38 58.70 -24.43
C PRO A 521 6.62 59.91 -24.99
N THR A 522 7.20 61.11 -24.81
CA THR A 522 6.57 62.34 -25.30
C THR A 522 6.71 62.44 -26.82
N VAL A 523 5.60 62.54 -27.53
CA VAL A 523 5.58 62.72 -28.98
C VAL A 523 5.55 64.20 -29.30
N THR A 524 6.54 64.68 -30.05
CA THR A 524 6.61 66.07 -30.51
C THR A 524 6.21 66.17 -31.98
N ARG A 525 5.25 67.04 -32.30
CA ARG A 525 4.91 67.42 -33.68
C ARG A 525 5.12 68.92 -33.90
N ASN A 526 5.73 69.29 -35.01
CA ASN A 526 5.95 70.68 -35.37
C ASN A 526 4.79 71.19 -36.24
N VAL A 527 4.24 72.35 -35.89
CA VAL A 527 3.17 73.02 -36.68
C VAL A 527 3.48 74.50 -36.83
N ARG A 528 2.77 75.18 -37.73
CA ARG A 528 2.95 76.62 -38.00
C ARG A 528 1.66 77.40 -37.82
N ALA A 529 1.72 78.53 -37.14
CA ALA A 529 0.64 79.51 -37.04
C ALA A 529 1.07 80.80 -37.74
N GLY A 530 0.31 81.23 -38.75
CA GLY A 530 0.60 82.41 -39.56
C GLY A 530 1.02 82.10 -41.00
N ARG A 531 1.24 83.19 -41.76
CA ARG A 531 1.48 83.17 -43.22
C ARG A 531 2.57 82.23 -43.63
#